data_AF-A0A7X6TTE7-F1
#
_entry.id   AF-A0A7X6TTE7-F1
#
_cell.length_a   1.000
_cell.length_b   1.000
_cell.length_c   1.000
_cell.angle_alpha   90.00
_cell.angle_beta   90.00
_cell.angle_gamma   90.00
#
_symmetry.space_group_name_H-M   'P 1'
#
loop_
_entity.id
_entity.type
_entity.pdbx_description
1 polymer ?
#
loop_
_entity_poly.entity_id
_entity_poly.type
_entity_poly.pdbx_seq_one_letter_code
_entity_poly.pdbx_strand_id
1 'polypeptide(L)'
;MKMDENMPNKNGYLISSIYFDDRSHSAVTDKVSGTRFRKKFRIRTYGLNDGLIRLECKSKFDEYISKTSARLNKEEYEQILRGEFDFLLHRPEKVCQELYFYNRINSLKPIVVVEYRREVYVLPLGNVRITFDKDISVSGGTLNIFARDYCTTKVLPEGVMVLEVKYDDYIPIYILQLLQNITAEHCAISKYVMCRERKRFKSAR
;
A
#
# COMPACT_ATOMS: atom_id res chain seq x y z
N MET A 1 -24.55 -6.89 3.46
CA MET A 1 -23.14 -6.79 3.92
C MET A 1 -23.06 -5.76 5.03
N LYS A 2 -22.10 -5.89 5.96
CA LYS A 2 -21.87 -4.90 7.03
C LYS A 2 -20.67 -4.04 6.68
N MET A 3 -20.69 -2.78 7.12
CA MET A 3 -19.52 -1.91 7.05
C MET A 3 -18.45 -2.42 8.04
N ASP A 4 -17.18 -2.32 7.69
CA ASP A 4 -16.08 -2.67 8.61
C ASP A 4 -16.11 -1.75 9.84
N GLU A 5 -15.88 -2.32 11.03
CA GLU A 5 -15.93 -1.60 12.31
C GLU A 5 -14.89 -0.49 12.42
N ASN A 6 -13.79 -0.57 11.66
CA ASN A 6 -12.75 0.45 11.65
C ASN A 6 -13.06 1.61 10.69
N MET A 7 -14.19 1.58 9.97
CA MET A 7 -14.62 2.70 9.14
C MET A 7 -15.30 3.76 10.00
N PRO A 8 -14.73 4.98 10.10
CA PRO A 8 -15.30 6.04 10.92
C PRO A 8 -16.63 6.56 10.37
N ASN A 9 -16.85 6.45 9.05
CA ASN A 9 -18.08 6.84 8.37
C ASN A 9 -18.17 6.19 6.98
N LYS A 10 -19.28 6.45 6.28
CA LYS A 10 -19.57 5.90 4.95
C LYS A 10 -18.59 6.32 3.85
N ASN A 11 -17.83 7.40 4.03
CA ASN A 11 -16.87 7.91 3.03
C ASN A 11 -15.49 7.23 3.14
N GLY A 12 -15.40 6.13 3.90
CA GLY A 12 -14.14 5.42 4.11
C GLY A 12 -13.17 6.14 5.03
N TYR A 13 -11.96 5.61 5.08
CA TYR A 13 -10.83 6.23 5.76
C TYR A 13 -9.66 6.43 4.80
N LEU A 14 -8.85 7.45 5.10
CA LEU A 14 -7.64 7.73 4.34
C LEU A 14 -6.56 6.72 4.72
N ILE A 15 -5.94 6.12 3.71
CA ILE A 15 -4.74 5.29 3.87
C ILE A 15 -3.61 6.01 3.15
N SER A 16 -2.50 6.22 3.86
CA SER A 16 -1.25 6.68 3.25
C SER A 16 -0.22 5.55 3.37
N SER A 17 0.46 5.25 2.27
CA SER A 17 1.47 4.18 2.23
C SER A 17 2.71 4.68 1.49
N ILE A 18 3.82 4.79 2.21
CA ILE A 18 5.14 5.07 1.66
C ILE A 18 5.74 3.75 1.21
N TYR A 19 5.93 3.57 -0.09
CA TYR A 19 6.55 2.39 -0.65
C TYR A 19 8.06 2.58 -0.79
N PHE A 20 8.76 1.48 -0.63
CA PHE A 20 10.21 1.39 -0.79
C PHE A 20 10.52 0.78 -2.15
N ASP A 21 11.65 1.20 -2.72
CA ASP A 21 12.25 0.56 -3.89
C ASP A 21 13.76 0.76 -3.86
N ASP A 22 14.46 -0.06 -4.63
CA ASP A 22 15.91 0.03 -4.77
C ASP A 22 16.29 0.93 -5.96
N ARG A 23 17.60 1.11 -6.15
CA ARG A 23 18.15 1.89 -7.26
C ARG A 23 17.81 1.29 -8.62
N SER A 24 17.64 -0.03 -8.70
CA SER A 24 17.30 -0.77 -9.91
C SER A 24 15.79 -0.80 -10.21
N HIS A 25 14.98 -0.23 -9.32
CA HIS A 25 13.52 -0.29 -9.37
C HIS A 25 12.97 -1.72 -9.41
N SER A 26 13.66 -2.65 -8.73
CA SER A 26 13.36 -4.07 -8.77
C SER A 26 11.92 -4.34 -8.34
N ALA A 27 11.35 -3.58 -7.39
CA ALA A 27 9.99 -3.81 -6.94
C ALA A 27 8.93 -3.51 -8.02
N VAL A 28 9.18 -2.56 -8.92
CA VAL A 28 8.32 -2.33 -10.09
C VAL A 28 8.53 -3.45 -11.11
N THR A 29 9.79 -3.71 -11.44
CA THR A 29 10.18 -4.71 -12.46
C THR A 29 9.64 -6.09 -12.10
N ASP A 30 9.87 -6.58 -10.89
CA ASP A 30 9.38 -7.87 -10.38
C ASP A 30 7.86 -7.99 -10.36
N LYS A 31 7.17 -6.85 -10.21
CA LYS A 31 5.71 -6.84 -10.22
C LYS A 31 5.19 -7.02 -11.65
N VAL A 32 5.82 -6.36 -12.61
CA VAL A 32 5.45 -6.40 -14.03
C VAL A 32 5.87 -7.71 -14.69
N SER A 33 7.09 -8.21 -14.40
CA SER A 33 7.64 -9.45 -14.96
C SER A 33 7.04 -10.73 -14.36
N GLY A 34 6.28 -10.61 -13.26
CA GLY A 34 5.69 -11.78 -12.61
C GLY A 34 6.68 -12.64 -11.82
N THR A 35 7.80 -12.06 -11.35
CA THR A 35 8.81 -12.79 -10.56
C THR A 35 8.18 -13.59 -9.42
N ARG A 36 8.59 -14.88 -9.30
CA ARG A 36 8.05 -15.85 -8.33
C ARG A 36 8.29 -15.45 -6.89
N PHE A 37 9.50 -14.99 -6.57
CA PHE A 37 9.85 -14.47 -5.25
C PHE A 37 9.98 -12.95 -5.29
N ARG A 38 9.22 -12.26 -4.45
CA ARG A 38 9.32 -10.80 -4.30
C ARG A 38 8.88 -10.33 -2.94
N LYS A 39 9.57 -9.30 -2.43
CA LYS A 39 9.19 -8.59 -1.21
C LYS A 39 8.77 -7.16 -1.53
N LYS A 40 7.82 -6.66 -0.76
CA LYS A 40 7.33 -5.29 -0.89
C LYS A 40 7.20 -4.64 0.48
N PHE A 41 8.14 -3.76 0.79
CA PHE A 41 8.14 -2.97 2.01
C PHE A 41 7.31 -1.70 1.82
N ARG A 42 6.62 -1.32 2.89
CA ARG A 42 5.93 -0.03 2.99
C ARG A 42 5.81 0.42 4.44
N ILE A 43 5.80 1.73 4.65
CA ILE A 43 5.28 2.33 5.87
C ILE A 43 3.84 2.76 5.60
N ARG A 44 2.91 2.39 6.49
CA ARG A 44 1.49 2.68 6.36
C ARG A 44 0.97 3.44 7.57
N THR A 45 0.10 4.41 7.30
CA THR A 45 -0.66 5.15 8.31
C THR A 45 -2.14 5.20 7.92
N TYR A 46 -2.98 5.49 8.90
CA TYR A 46 -4.43 5.63 8.74
C TYR A 46 -4.85 7.03 9.19
N GLY A 47 -5.61 7.74 8.37
CA GLY A 47 -6.15 9.06 8.71
C GLY A 47 -5.11 10.14 8.99
N LEU A 48 -3.87 10.00 8.47
CA LEU A 48 -2.73 10.87 8.80
C LEU A 48 -2.49 10.99 10.32
N ASN A 49 -2.76 9.91 11.06
CA ASN A 49 -2.51 9.82 12.49
C ASN A 49 -1.10 9.27 12.76
N ASP A 50 -0.25 10.05 13.44
CA ASP A 50 1.12 9.67 13.81
C ASP A 50 1.18 8.67 14.97
N GLY A 51 0.07 8.45 15.68
CA GLY A 51 -0.05 7.41 16.70
C GLY A 51 -0.07 5.98 16.14
N LEU A 52 -0.37 5.79 14.85
CA LEU A 52 -0.50 4.47 14.21
C LEU A 52 0.31 4.38 12.91
N ILE A 53 1.64 4.38 13.05
CA ILE A 53 2.58 4.14 11.96
C ILE A 53 3.02 2.66 12.00
N ARG A 54 2.87 1.96 10.86
CA ARG A 54 3.28 0.55 10.72
C ARG A 54 4.25 0.37 9.58
N LEU A 55 5.42 -0.18 9.86
CA LEU A 55 6.27 -0.80 8.86
C LEU A 55 5.67 -2.16 8.51
N GLU A 56 5.46 -2.44 7.24
CA GLU A 56 4.89 -3.68 6.73
C GLU A 56 5.75 -4.23 5.60
N CYS A 57 5.90 -5.55 5.56
CA CYS A 57 6.48 -6.26 4.42
C CYS A 57 5.50 -7.33 3.94
N LYS A 58 5.20 -7.31 2.63
CA LYS A 58 4.50 -8.40 1.96
C LYS A 58 5.51 -9.20 1.14
N SER A 59 5.67 -10.47 1.47
CA SER A 59 6.48 -11.44 0.72
C SER A 59 5.55 -12.34 -0.10
N LYS A 60 5.84 -12.53 -1.39
CA LYS A 60 5.17 -13.52 -2.25
C LYS A 60 6.24 -14.52 -2.72
N PHE A 61 5.99 -15.81 -2.54
CA PHE A 61 6.75 -16.92 -3.12
C PHE A 61 5.78 -17.86 -3.82
N ASP A 62 5.79 -17.86 -5.15
CA ASP A 62 4.74 -18.51 -5.94
C ASP A 62 3.36 -18.11 -5.40
N GLU A 63 2.42 -19.00 -5.13
CA GLU A 63 1.11 -18.62 -4.58
C GLU A 63 1.11 -18.30 -3.07
N TYR A 64 2.21 -18.55 -2.36
CA TYR A 64 2.31 -18.28 -0.93
C TYR A 64 2.55 -16.80 -0.64
N ILE A 65 1.78 -16.25 0.29
CA ILE A 65 1.90 -14.86 0.74
C ILE A 65 2.14 -14.83 2.25
N SER A 66 3.21 -14.16 2.66
CA SER A 66 3.48 -13.84 4.06
C SER A 66 3.45 -12.33 4.28
N LYS A 67 3.00 -11.91 5.47
CA LYS A 67 2.97 -10.52 5.90
C LYS A 67 3.60 -10.41 7.27
N THR A 68 4.55 -9.49 7.41
CA THR A 68 5.16 -9.13 8.68
C THR A 68 5.00 -7.63 8.89
N SER A 69 4.92 -7.21 10.15
CA SER A 69 4.75 -5.79 10.48
C SER A 69 5.36 -5.44 11.83
N ALA A 70 5.77 -4.18 11.97
CA ALA A 70 6.21 -3.58 13.22
C ALA A 70 5.57 -2.21 13.39
N ARG A 71 5.25 -1.84 14.63
CA ARG A 71 4.87 -0.46 14.94
C ARG A 71 6.13 0.40 14.92
N LEU A 72 6.00 1.59 14.35
CA LEU A 72 7.00 2.64 14.44
C LEU A 72 6.44 3.79 15.26
N ASN A 73 7.30 4.47 16.01
CA ASN A 73 7.00 5.80 16.51
C ASN A 73 7.37 6.86 15.46
N LYS A 74 7.04 8.13 15.75
CA LYS A 74 7.29 9.25 14.83
C LYS A 74 8.77 9.51 14.58
N GLU A 75 9.60 9.40 15.61
CA GLU A 75 11.05 9.59 15.51
C GLU A 75 11.68 8.52 14.61
N GLU A 76 11.34 7.25 14.79
CA GLU A 76 11.79 6.14 13.94
C GLU A 76 11.33 6.32 12.48
N TYR A 77 10.11 6.81 12.28
CA TYR A 77 9.59 7.16 10.96
C TYR A 77 10.44 8.25 10.29
N GLU A 78 10.74 9.34 11.01
CA GLU A 78 11.54 10.45 10.50
C GLU A 78 12.99 10.02 10.22
N GLN A 79 13.58 9.17 11.07
CA GLN A 79 14.91 8.58 10.84
C GLN A 79 14.94 7.77 9.53
N ILE A 80 13.95 6.91 9.30
CA ILE A 80 13.86 6.15 8.03
C ILE A 80 13.76 7.08 6.82
N LEU A 81 13.02 8.19 6.91
CA LEU A 81 12.93 9.17 5.83
C LEU A 81 14.24 9.94 5.59
N ARG A 82 15.02 10.19 6.65
CA ARG A 82 16.38 10.76 6.57
C ARG A 82 17.42 9.77 6.03
N GLY A 83 17.07 8.49 5.91
CA GLY A 83 17.97 7.44 5.46
C GLY A 83 18.77 6.79 6.58
N GLU A 84 18.37 7.03 7.83
CA GLU A 84 18.98 6.47 9.03
C GLU A 84 18.26 5.17 9.40
N PHE A 85 18.90 4.02 9.12
CA PHE A 85 18.29 2.69 9.30
C PHE A 85 18.91 1.88 10.45
N ASP A 86 20.01 2.35 11.06
CA ASP A 86 20.80 1.55 12.00
C ASP A 86 20.01 1.08 13.22
N PHE A 87 19.08 1.89 13.72
CA PHE A 87 18.23 1.52 14.85
C PHE A 87 17.38 0.26 14.60
N LEU A 88 17.05 -0.03 13.33
CA LEU A 88 16.22 -1.17 12.96
C LEU A 88 16.90 -2.52 13.25
N LEU A 89 18.23 -2.55 13.27
CA LEU A 89 18.99 -3.76 13.60
C LEU A 89 18.73 -4.21 15.05
N HIS A 90 18.48 -3.25 15.95
CA HIS A 90 18.25 -3.48 17.37
C HIS A 90 16.78 -3.71 17.72
N ARG A 91 15.86 -3.58 16.75
CA ARG A 91 14.44 -3.86 16.95
C ARG A 91 14.19 -5.39 17.00
N PRO A 92 13.28 -5.87 17.86
CA PRO A 92 12.99 -7.29 17.98
C PRO A 92 12.20 -7.84 16.78
N GLU A 93 11.46 -7.01 16.07
CA GLU A 93 10.64 -7.45 14.95
C GLU A 93 11.49 -7.74 13.70
N LYS A 94 11.38 -8.97 13.18
CA LYS A 94 12.13 -9.42 11.99
C LYS A 94 11.99 -8.47 10.78
N VAL A 95 10.83 -7.85 10.59
CA VAL A 95 10.61 -6.92 9.47
C VAL A 95 11.54 -5.69 9.51
N CYS A 96 11.92 -5.24 10.71
CA CYS A 96 12.85 -4.14 10.91
C CYS A 96 14.27 -4.55 10.47
N GLN A 97 14.73 -5.69 10.97
CA GLN A 97 16.03 -6.27 10.61
C GLN A 97 16.11 -6.57 9.10
N GLU A 98 15.05 -7.12 8.51
CA GLU A 98 14.99 -7.32 7.06
C GLU A 98 15.11 -6.00 6.30
N LEU A 99 14.35 -4.96 6.67
CA LEU A 99 14.44 -3.65 6.04
C LEU A 99 15.87 -3.09 6.13
N TYR A 100 16.54 -3.24 7.29
CA TYR A 100 17.93 -2.86 7.46
C TYR A 100 18.85 -3.57 6.45
N PHE A 101 18.77 -4.91 6.34
CA PHE A 101 19.61 -5.65 5.40
C PHE A 101 19.32 -5.30 3.94
N TYR A 102 18.04 -5.17 3.55
CA TYR A 102 17.67 -4.74 2.19
C TYR A 102 18.14 -3.31 1.89
N ASN A 103 18.14 -2.42 2.88
CA ASN A 103 18.73 -1.10 2.73
C ASN A 103 20.25 -1.19 2.50
N ARG A 104 20.97 -1.97 3.30
CA ARG A 104 22.44 -2.10 3.20
C ARG A 104 22.91 -2.78 1.90
N ILE A 105 22.20 -3.83 1.46
CA ILE A 105 22.59 -4.64 0.30
C ILE A 105 22.08 -4.02 -1.01
N ASN A 106 20.81 -3.61 -1.04
CA ASN A 106 20.15 -3.17 -2.28
C ASN A 106 19.96 -1.65 -2.35
N SER A 107 20.41 -0.88 -1.36
CA SER A 107 20.07 0.55 -1.26
C SER A 107 18.54 0.80 -1.26
N LEU A 108 17.77 -0.14 -0.69
CA LEU A 108 16.32 -0.03 -0.58
C LEU A 108 15.95 1.20 0.26
N LYS A 109 15.12 2.10 -0.29
CA LYS A 109 14.75 3.36 0.36
C LYS A 109 13.31 3.77 0.05
N PRO A 110 12.69 4.65 0.86
CA PRO A 110 11.41 5.27 0.54
C PRO A 110 11.47 5.97 -0.83
N ILE A 111 10.47 5.75 -1.69
CA ILE A 111 10.48 6.30 -3.06
C ILE A 111 9.19 7.03 -3.46
N VAL A 112 8.05 6.62 -2.93
CA VAL A 112 6.75 7.18 -3.31
C VAL A 112 5.72 7.00 -2.21
N VAL A 113 4.91 8.02 -1.96
CA VAL A 113 3.70 7.87 -1.15
C VAL A 113 2.52 7.65 -2.07
N VAL A 114 1.68 6.68 -1.70
CA VAL A 114 0.40 6.40 -2.34
C VAL A 114 -0.69 6.63 -1.30
N GLU A 115 -1.64 7.49 -1.64
CA GLU A 115 -2.81 7.78 -0.81
C GLU A 115 -4.09 7.40 -1.52
N TYR A 116 -5.09 6.99 -0.76
CA TYR A 116 -6.42 6.70 -1.28
C TYR A 116 -7.43 6.63 -0.13
N ARG A 117 -8.70 6.87 -0.43
CA ARG A 117 -9.81 6.64 0.51
C ARG A 117 -10.36 5.25 0.30
N ARG A 118 -10.47 4.47 1.38
CA ARG A 118 -10.95 3.10 1.34
C ARG A 118 -12.28 2.93 2.05
N GLU A 119 -13.24 2.36 1.31
CA GLU A 119 -14.45 1.77 1.87
C GLU A 119 -14.29 0.25 1.93
N VAL A 120 -14.83 -0.36 2.98
CA VAL A 120 -14.71 -1.79 3.28
C VAL A 120 -16.07 -2.33 3.73
N TYR A 121 -16.52 -3.36 3.04
CA TYR A 121 -17.70 -4.13 3.38
C TYR A 121 -17.29 -5.57 3.65
N VAL A 122 -17.73 -6.09 4.80
CA VAL A 122 -17.45 -7.44 5.24
C VAL A 122 -18.73 -8.28 5.26
N LEU A 123 -18.54 -9.54 4.93
CA LEU A 123 -19.56 -10.57 5.02
C LEU A 123 -18.92 -11.81 5.64
N PRO A 124 -19.40 -12.26 6.81
CA PRO A 124 -18.84 -13.45 7.47
C PRO A 124 -18.94 -14.73 6.62
N LEU A 125 -20.00 -14.87 5.81
CA LEU A 125 -20.15 -15.99 4.87
C LEU A 125 -19.04 -15.95 3.82
N GLY A 126 -18.24 -17.01 3.75
CA GLY A 126 -17.09 -17.14 2.85
C GLY A 126 -15.92 -16.21 3.18
N ASN A 127 -15.96 -15.53 4.34
CA ASN A 127 -15.03 -14.47 4.73
C ASN A 127 -14.85 -13.40 3.63
N VAL A 128 -15.95 -13.01 2.98
CA VAL A 128 -15.91 -12.09 1.85
C VAL A 128 -15.67 -10.67 2.33
N ARG A 129 -14.68 -10.00 1.73
CA ARG A 129 -14.39 -8.58 1.91
C ARG A 129 -14.37 -7.86 0.58
N ILE A 130 -15.24 -6.87 0.44
CA ILE A 130 -15.30 -5.97 -0.71
C ILE A 130 -14.70 -4.64 -0.31
N THR A 131 -13.79 -4.10 -1.12
CA THR A 131 -13.23 -2.77 -0.89
C THR A 131 -13.32 -1.90 -2.12
N PHE A 132 -13.61 -0.62 -1.91
CA PHE A 132 -13.56 0.42 -2.93
C PHE A 132 -12.45 1.39 -2.56
N ASP A 133 -11.44 1.51 -3.43
CA ASP A 133 -10.35 2.47 -3.27
C ASP A 133 -10.55 3.64 -4.23
N LYS A 134 -10.83 4.81 -3.65
CA LYS A 134 -11.16 6.06 -4.34
C LYS A 134 -10.03 7.06 -4.23
N ASP A 135 -10.01 8.04 -5.14
CA ASP A 135 -9.06 9.16 -5.14
C ASP A 135 -7.60 8.73 -5.02
N ILE A 136 -7.22 7.65 -5.73
CA ILE A 136 -5.86 7.13 -5.68
C ILE A 136 -4.89 8.22 -6.15
N SER A 137 -4.02 8.64 -5.25
CA SER A 137 -3.16 9.80 -5.40
C SER A 137 -1.71 9.46 -5.08
N VAL A 138 -0.79 10.23 -5.66
CA VAL A 138 0.65 10.11 -5.46
C VAL A 138 1.20 11.40 -4.86
N SER A 139 2.13 11.29 -3.90
CA SER A 139 2.84 12.44 -3.33
C SER A 139 3.58 13.26 -4.38
N GLY A 140 3.48 14.59 -4.29
CA GLY A 140 4.36 15.56 -4.95
C GLY A 140 5.38 16.14 -3.95
N GLY A 141 6.61 16.40 -4.42
CA GLY A 141 7.66 17.02 -3.61
C GLY A 141 8.23 16.08 -2.54
N THR A 142 7.63 16.10 -1.35
CA THR A 142 8.12 15.40 -0.14
C THR A 142 7.54 13.99 0.03
N LEU A 143 8.27 13.13 0.74
CA LEU A 143 7.81 11.81 1.18
C LEU A 143 7.25 11.83 2.61
N ASN A 144 7.50 12.92 3.36
CA ASN A 144 6.98 13.08 4.70
C ASN A 144 5.51 13.50 4.64
N ILE A 145 4.62 12.56 4.99
CA ILE A 145 3.17 12.78 4.95
C ILE A 145 2.67 13.73 6.03
N PHE A 146 3.50 14.00 7.04
CA PHE A 146 3.20 14.94 8.13
C PHE A 146 3.83 16.33 7.89
N ALA A 147 4.50 16.53 6.75
CA ALA A 147 5.06 17.84 6.41
C ALA A 147 3.96 18.84 6.03
N ARG A 148 4.16 20.12 6.35
CA ARG A 148 3.18 21.19 6.08
C ARG A 148 2.95 21.44 4.59
N ASP A 149 3.98 21.21 3.78
CA ASP A 149 3.98 21.36 2.33
C ASP A 149 3.61 20.06 1.59
N TYR A 150 3.16 19.03 2.33
CA TYR A 150 2.75 17.77 1.73
C TYR A 150 1.54 17.95 0.81
N CYS A 151 1.71 17.55 -0.46
CA CYS A 151 0.64 17.59 -1.45
C CYS A 151 0.59 16.28 -2.25
N THR A 152 -0.58 15.98 -2.81
CA THR A 152 -0.77 14.79 -3.66
C THR A 152 -1.44 15.16 -4.98
N THR A 153 -1.30 14.29 -5.98
CA THR A 153 -2.00 14.40 -7.26
C THR A 153 -2.73 13.11 -7.56
N LYS A 154 -4.00 13.19 -7.97
CA LYS A 154 -4.78 12.03 -8.42
C LYS A 154 -4.11 11.35 -9.63
N VAL A 155 -4.11 10.02 -9.62
CA VAL A 155 -3.52 9.18 -10.66
C VAL A 155 -4.58 8.66 -11.63
N LEU A 156 -5.78 8.38 -11.11
CA LEU A 156 -6.92 7.95 -11.91
C LEU A 156 -7.77 9.15 -12.36
N PRO A 157 -8.49 9.01 -13.49
CA PRO A 157 -9.52 9.98 -13.88
C PRO A 157 -10.60 10.14 -12.80
N GLU A 158 -11.29 11.26 -12.83
CA GLU A 158 -12.41 11.51 -11.93
C GLU A 158 -13.53 10.47 -12.12
N GLY A 159 -14.14 10.04 -11.03
CA GLY A 159 -15.17 8.99 -11.04
C GLY A 159 -14.64 7.55 -11.13
N VAL A 160 -13.35 7.32 -11.40
CA VAL A 160 -12.77 5.98 -11.46
C VAL A 160 -12.28 5.54 -10.09
N MET A 161 -12.62 4.31 -9.70
CA MET A 161 -12.21 3.68 -8.44
C MET A 161 -11.81 2.22 -8.66
N VAL A 162 -11.05 1.67 -7.72
CA VAL A 162 -10.64 0.26 -7.75
C VAL A 162 -11.53 -0.56 -6.83
N LEU A 163 -12.28 -1.49 -7.41
CA LEU A 163 -13.03 -2.52 -6.70
C LEU A 163 -12.13 -3.75 -6.49
N GLU A 164 -11.95 -4.17 -5.24
CA GLU A 164 -11.25 -5.41 -4.89
C GLU A 164 -12.19 -6.29 -4.06
N VAL A 165 -12.40 -7.54 -4.51
CA VAL A 165 -13.17 -8.56 -3.80
C VAL A 165 -12.21 -9.65 -3.33
N LYS A 166 -12.24 -9.97 -2.04
CA LYS A 166 -11.43 -11.01 -1.40
C LYS A 166 -12.35 -11.98 -0.68
N TYR A 167 -12.00 -13.25 -0.70
CA TYR A 167 -12.71 -14.33 -0.01
C TYR A 167 -11.73 -15.48 0.22
N ASP A 168 -12.03 -16.34 1.19
CA ASP A 168 -11.19 -17.50 1.50
C ASP A 168 -11.75 -18.74 0.80
N ASP A 169 -12.95 -19.18 1.19
CA ASP A 169 -13.53 -20.44 0.70
C ASP A 169 -14.35 -20.25 -0.58
N TYR A 170 -15.34 -19.36 -0.54
CA TYR A 170 -16.28 -19.16 -1.63
C TYR A 170 -16.87 -17.75 -1.60
N ILE A 171 -17.45 -17.35 -2.73
CA ILE A 171 -18.22 -16.13 -2.86
C ILE A 171 -19.70 -16.49 -3.00
N PRO A 172 -20.60 -15.98 -2.14
CA PRO A 172 -22.02 -16.27 -2.25
C PRO A 172 -22.59 -15.83 -3.59
N ILE A 173 -23.52 -16.64 -4.15
CA ILE A 173 -24.04 -16.45 -5.50
C ILE A 173 -24.66 -15.06 -5.73
N TYR A 174 -25.31 -14.50 -4.72
CA TYR A 174 -25.91 -13.17 -4.83
C TYR A 174 -24.85 -12.06 -4.94
N ILE A 175 -23.66 -12.24 -4.35
CA ILE A 175 -22.54 -11.30 -4.55
C ILE A 175 -22.01 -11.43 -5.97
N LEU A 176 -21.86 -12.65 -6.49
CA LEU A 176 -21.46 -12.87 -7.88
C LEU A 176 -22.43 -12.22 -8.87
N GLN A 177 -23.73 -12.39 -8.65
CA GLN A 177 -24.77 -11.76 -9.48
C GLN A 177 -24.69 -10.23 -9.44
N LEU A 178 -24.43 -9.63 -8.27
CA LEU A 178 -24.22 -8.19 -8.17
C LEU A 178 -22.97 -7.74 -8.95
N LEU A 179 -21.86 -8.48 -8.86
CA LEU A 179 -20.62 -8.16 -9.56
C LEU A 179 -20.76 -8.29 -11.09
N GLN A 180 -21.55 -9.24 -11.58
CA GLN A 180 -21.82 -9.42 -13.02
C GLN A 180 -22.53 -8.21 -13.65
N ASN A 181 -23.29 -7.46 -12.86
CA ASN A 181 -23.99 -6.25 -13.32
C ASN A 181 -23.09 -5.00 -13.33
N ILE A 182 -21.85 -5.11 -12.84
CA ILE A 182 -20.91 -4.00 -12.81
C ILE A 182 -20.10 -4.03 -14.11
N THR A 183 -20.21 -2.97 -14.91
CA THR A 183 -19.28 -2.73 -16.00
C THR A 183 -17.94 -2.30 -15.41
N ALA A 184 -17.04 -3.25 -15.21
CA ALA A 184 -15.70 -3.03 -14.69
C ALA A 184 -14.65 -3.74 -15.56
N GLU A 185 -13.50 -3.09 -15.74
CA GLU A 185 -12.34 -3.73 -16.36
C GLU A 185 -11.66 -4.64 -15.33
N HIS A 186 -11.59 -5.94 -15.62
CA HIS A 186 -10.86 -6.89 -14.81
C HIS A 186 -9.36 -6.76 -15.08
N CYS A 187 -8.63 -6.13 -14.16
CA CYS A 187 -7.19 -5.87 -14.33
C CYS A 187 -6.39 -6.23 -13.08
N ALA A 188 -5.14 -6.66 -13.27
CA ALA A 188 -4.17 -6.87 -12.21
C ALA A 188 -3.58 -5.55 -11.71
N ILE A 189 -4.38 -4.74 -10.99
CA ILE A 189 -4.00 -3.38 -10.59
C ILE A 189 -2.97 -3.38 -9.45
N SER A 190 -1.90 -2.60 -9.62
CA SER A 190 -0.94 -2.28 -8.57
C SER A 190 -0.84 -0.76 -8.39
N LYS A 191 -1.46 -0.25 -7.30
CA LYS A 191 -1.42 1.19 -6.97
C LYS A 191 -0.01 1.77 -6.94
N TYR A 192 0.96 0.96 -6.49
CA TYR A 192 2.37 1.33 -6.49
C TYR A 192 2.91 1.58 -7.91
N VAL A 193 2.66 0.66 -8.84
CA VAL A 193 3.15 0.76 -10.22
C VAL A 193 2.52 1.98 -10.90
N MET A 194 1.20 2.14 -10.77
CA MET A 194 0.48 3.30 -11.31
C MET A 194 1.04 4.63 -10.80
N CYS A 195 1.23 4.76 -9.48
CA CYS A 195 1.76 5.98 -8.89
C CYS A 195 3.23 6.22 -9.27
N ARG A 196 4.04 5.17 -9.39
CA ARG A 196 5.45 5.26 -9.82
C ARG A 196 5.56 5.74 -11.25
N GLU A 197 4.77 5.17 -12.17
CA GLU A 197 4.73 5.60 -13.57
C GLU A 197 4.34 7.07 -13.66
N ARG A 198 3.27 7.48 -12.96
CA ARG A 198 2.83 8.88 -12.92
C ARG A 198 3.90 9.83 -12.39
N LYS A 199 4.65 9.43 -11.36
CA LYS A 199 5.74 10.24 -10.78
C LYS A 199 6.92 10.37 -11.74
N ARG A 200 7.31 9.30 -12.45
CA ARG A 200 8.38 9.34 -13.47
C ARG A 200 8.03 10.28 -14.63
N PHE A 201 6.78 10.25 -15.11
CA PHE A 201 6.34 11.16 -16.17
C PHE A 201 6.42 12.64 -15.76
N LYS A 202 6.17 12.98 -14.49
CA LYS A 202 6.29 14.37 -13.99
C LYS A 202 7.75 14.83 -13.81
N SER A 203 8.69 13.93 -13.50
CA SER A 203 10.11 14.26 -13.33
C SER A 203 10.89 14.40 -14.64
N ALA A 204 10.31 13.97 -15.77
CA ALA A 204 10.91 14.03 -17.10
C ALA A 204 10.48 15.29 -17.91
N ARG A 205 9.74 16.20 -17.29
CA ARG A 205 9.35 17.51 -17.82
C ARG A 205 9.93 18.60 -16.92
#